data_AF-A0A800CA81-F1
#
_entry.id   AF-A0A800CA81-F1
#
_cell.length_a   1.000
_cell.length_b   1.000
_cell.length_c   1.000
_cell.angle_alpha   90.00
_cell.angle_beta   90.00
_cell.angle_gamma   90.00
#
_symmetry.space_group_name_H-M   'P 1'
#
loop_
_entity.id
_entity.type
_entity.pdbx_description
1 polymer ?
#
loop_
_entity_poly.entity_id
_entity_poly.type
_entity_poly.pdbx_seq_one_letter_code
_entity_poly.pdbx_strand_id
1 'polypeptide(L)'
;ALRDEASLTLRYHLDALALLPVIARYYEMRATEALYPISRGVHASALCTPDQVLLIAEDVGRHNTLDKLWGQAMLTGVEPRGRIIVTTGRISSEMLGKAAKMGVPVIASRTSPTSRSVALARQWHMTLVAYIRRGGFRVYAGEERLMSKD
;
A
#
# COMPACT_ATOMS: atom_id res chain seq x y z
N ALA A 1 -25.35 20.48 8.60
CA ALA A 1 -23.90 20.67 8.84
C ALA A 1 -23.24 19.32 8.64
N LEU A 2 -22.40 19.03 7.65
CA LEU A 2 -21.59 19.81 6.72
C LEU A 2 -21.62 18.98 5.40
N ARG A 3 -22.22 19.42 4.29
CA ARG A 3 -21.52 20.23 3.27
C ARG A 3 -20.00 20.04 3.32
N ASP A 4 -19.48 18.87 2.93
CA ASP A 4 -18.19 18.79 2.20
C ASP A 4 -17.78 17.43 1.59
N GLU A 5 -18.71 16.53 1.21
CA GLU A 5 -18.27 15.31 0.48
C GLU A 5 -17.72 15.60 -0.92
N ALA A 6 -18.04 16.76 -1.49
CA ALA A 6 -17.57 17.19 -2.80
C ALA A 6 -16.11 17.70 -2.80
N SER A 7 -15.57 18.16 -1.66
CA SER A 7 -14.19 18.69 -1.58
C SER A 7 -13.11 17.62 -1.43
N LEU A 8 -13.46 16.42 -0.97
CA LEU A 8 -12.53 15.28 -0.86
C LEU A 8 -12.22 14.61 -2.20
N THR A 9 -12.87 15.05 -3.28
CA THR A 9 -12.53 14.67 -4.65
C THR A 9 -11.64 15.73 -5.30
N LEU A 10 -10.67 16.27 -4.54
CA LEU A 10 -9.54 16.97 -5.16
C LEU A 10 -8.82 15.94 -6.03
N ARG A 11 -9.01 16.05 -7.35
CA ARG A 11 -8.16 15.46 -8.36
C ARG A 11 -6.80 16.12 -8.19
N TYR A 12 -5.98 15.61 -7.28
CA TYR A 12 -4.62 16.07 -7.16
C TYR A 12 -3.91 15.76 -8.49
N HIS A 13 -3.46 16.81 -9.18
CA HIS A 13 -2.36 16.71 -10.13
C HIS A 13 -1.10 16.36 -9.33
N LEU A 14 -1.04 15.14 -8.85
CA LEU A 14 0.22 14.52 -8.49
C LEU A 14 0.90 14.19 -9.81
N ASP A 15 2.18 14.55 -9.95
CA ASP A 15 2.94 14.18 -11.14
C ASP A 15 2.81 12.68 -11.38
N ALA A 16 2.39 12.31 -12.58
CA ALA A 16 2.17 10.91 -12.95
C ALA A 16 3.40 10.04 -12.60
N LEU A 17 4.60 10.61 -12.70
CA LEU A 17 5.89 9.99 -12.36
C LEU A 17 6.01 9.56 -10.88
N ALA A 18 5.51 10.35 -9.93
CA ALA A 18 5.56 9.99 -8.51
C ALA A 18 4.57 8.87 -8.15
N LEU A 19 3.52 8.72 -8.96
CA LEU A 19 2.45 7.73 -8.78
C LEU A 19 2.72 6.39 -9.50
N LEU A 20 3.54 6.41 -10.55
CA LEU A 20 3.87 5.22 -11.35
C LEU A 20 4.38 4.05 -10.51
N PRO A 21 5.28 4.25 -9.52
CA PRO A 21 5.79 3.14 -8.74
C PRO A 21 4.70 2.34 -8.03
N VAL A 22 3.77 3.00 -7.34
CA VAL A 22 2.73 2.30 -6.55
C VAL A 22 1.81 1.47 -7.46
N ILE A 23 1.39 2.04 -8.59
CA ILE A 23 0.53 1.35 -9.55
C ILE A 23 1.29 0.19 -10.20
N ALA A 24 2.51 0.46 -10.70
CA ALA A 24 3.34 -0.53 -11.37
C ALA A 24 3.64 -1.71 -10.44
N ARG A 25 4.09 -1.45 -9.21
CA ARG A 25 4.38 -2.49 -8.21
C ARG A 25 3.14 -3.30 -7.84
N TYR A 26 1.97 -2.67 -7.73
CA TYR A 26 0.74 -3.41 -7.50
C TYR A 26 0.46 -4.38 -8.66
N TYR A 27 0.52 -3.94 -9.92
CA TYR A 27 0.25 -4.81 -11.07
C TYR A 27 1.33 -5.85 -11.33
N GLU A 28 2.59 -5.55 -11.02
CA GLU A 28 3.70 -6.52 -11.04
C GLU A 28 3.46 -7.64 -10.04
N MET A 29 3.17 -7.32 -8.77
CA MET A 29 2.77 -8.30 -7.76
C MET A 29 1.61 -9.16 -8.26
N ARG A 30 0.55 -8.53 -8.80
CA ARG A 30 -0.64 -9.23 -9.32
C ARG A 30 -0.32 -10.21 -10.45
N ALA A 31 0.70 -9.93 -11.26
CA ALA A 31 1.09 -10.80 -12.37
C ALA A 31 1.93 -12.01 -11.91
N THR A 32 2.55 -11.91 -10.73
CA THR A 32 3.45 -12.93 -10.17
C THR A 32 2.83 -13.75 -9.03
N GLU A 33 1.57 -13.50 -8.67
CA GLU A 33 0.82 -14.30 -7.68
C GLU A 33 0.64 -15.73 -8.17
N ALA A 34 1.10 -16.71 -7.39
CA ALA A 34 1.03 -18.12 -7.76
C ALA A 34 -0.29 -18.76 -7.32
N LEU A 35 -0.81 -18.37 -6.15
CA LEU A 35 -1.96 -19.04 -5.53
C LEU A 35 -3.29 -18.40 -5.92
N TYR A 36 -3.33 -17.09 -6.17
CA TYR A 36 -4.58 -16.40 -6.52
C TYR A 36 -5.28 -16.95 -7.79
N PRO A 37 -4.58 -17.22 -8.92
CA PRO A 37 -5.25 -17.72 -10.13
C PRO A 37 -5.98 -19.05 -9.93
N ILE A 38 -5.50 -19.87 -9.01
CA ILE A 38 -6.01 -21.21 -8.71
C ILE A 38 -7.12 -21.15 -7.66
N SER A 39 -6.87 -20.46 -6.55
CA SER A 39 -7.74 -20.50 -5.37
C SER A 39 -8.84 -19.44 -5.37
N ARG A 40 -8.58 -18.27 -5.97
CA ARG A 40 -9.41 -17.04 -5.91
C ARG A 40 -9.76 -16.54 -4.49
N GLY A 41 -9.24 -17.17 -3.44
CA GLY A 41 -9.60 -16.94 -2.03
C GLY A 41 -8.45 -16.47 -1.16
N VAL A 42 -7.34 -16.02 -1.77
CA VAL A 42 -6.16 -15.56 -1.06
C VAL A 42 -5.93 -14.07 -1.27
N HIS A 43 -5.26 -13.47 -0.30
CA HIS A 43 -4.65 -12.16 -0.37
C HIS A 43 -3.16 -12.28 -0.69
N ALA A 44 -2.64 -11.25 -1.34
CA ALA A 44 -1.21 -11.01 -1.48
C ALA A 44 -0.82 -9.63 -0.93
N SER A 45 0.41 -9.55 -0.45
CA SER A 45 1.13 -8.29 -0.20
C SER A 45 2.57 -8.41 -0.69
N ALA A 46 3.14 -7.30 -1.13
CA ALA A 46 4.50 -7.24 -1.63
C ALA A 46 5.28 -6.07 -1.03
N LEU A 47 6.57 -6.32 -0.76
CA LEU A 47 7.55 -5.30 -0.39
C LEU A 47 8.28 -4.86 -1.64
N CYS A 48 8.34 -3.56 -1.88
CA CYS A 48 8.78 -3.02 -3.16
C CYS A 48 9.74 -1.85 -2.97
N THR A 49 10.65 -1.71 -3.93
CA THR A 49 11.28 -0.41 -4.24
C THR A 49 10.38 0.38 -5.19
N PRO A 50 10.74 1.63 -5.52
CA PRO A 50 10.11 2.34 -6.62
C PRO A 50 10.22 1.63 -7.97
N ASP A 51 11.18 0.72 -8.15
CA ASP A 51 11.54 0.15 -9.45
C ASP A 51 11.13 -1.32 -9.62
N GLN A 52 11.05 -2.09 -8.54
CA GLN A 52 10.81 -3.53 -8.57
C GLN A 52 10.14 -4.06 -7.30
N VAL A 53 9.44 -5.19 -7.44
CA VAL A 53 8.99 -6.01 -6.31
C VAL A 53 10.17 -6.81 -5.76
N LEU A 54 10.38 -6.77 -4.44
CA LEU A 54 11.46 -7.47 -3.76
C LEU A 54 11.02 -8.81 -3.18
N LEU A 55 9.86 -8.81 -2.52
CA LEU A 55 9.29 -9.96 -1.82
C LEU A 55 7.78 -9.97 -2.00
N ILE A 56 7.19 -11.16 -2.06
CA ILE A 56 5.74 -11.38 -2.15
C ILE A 56 5.33 -12.46 -1.16
N ALA A 57 4.25 -12.19 -0.45
CA ALA A 57 3.63 -13.16 0.45
C ALA A 57 2.14 -13.29 0.17
N GLU A 58 1.69 -14.55 0.03
CA GLU A 58 0.29 -14.92 -0.15
C GLU A 58 -0.26 -15.66 1.08
N ASP A 59 -1.52 -15.40 1.43
CA ASP A 59 -2.24 -16.08 2.51
C ASP A 59 -3.76 -15.86 2.39
N VAL A 60 -4.56 -16.75 2.99
CA VAL A 60 -6.02 -16.56 3.11
C VAL A 60 -6.34 -15.29 3.92
N GLY A 61 -5.56 -15.00 4.95
CA GLY A 61 -5.71 -13.82 5.79
C GLY A 61 -4.83 -12.66 5.33
N ARG A 62 -5.43 -11.49 5.04
CA ARG A 62 -4.67 -10.27 4.69
C ARG A 62 -3.61 -9.89 5.73
N HIS A 63 -3.89 -10.08 7.03
CA HIS A 63 -2.94 -9.78 8.10
C HIS A 63 -1.71 -10.67 8.04
N ASN A 64 -1.91 -11.95 7.71
CA ASN A 64 -0.84 -12.93 7.61
C ASN A 64 0.08 -12.65 6.42
N THR A 65 -0.43 -12.03 5.34
CA THR A 65 0.44 -11.63 4.23
C THR A 65 1.53 -10.65 4.68
N LEU A 66 1.23 -9.70 5.58
CA LEU A 66 2.25 -8.78 6.12
C LEU A 66 3.18 -9.47 7.11
N ASP A 67 2.66 -10.36 7.95
CA ASP A 67 3.49 -11.12 8.91
C ASP A 67 4.49 -12.02 8.18
N LYS A 68 4.03 -12.73 7.14
CA LYS A 68 4.89 -13.54 6.27
C LYS A 68 5.90 -12.69 5.52
N LEU A 69 5.47 -11.53 5.00
CA LEU A 69 6.37 -10.61 4.30
C LEU A 69 7.50 -10.11 5.21
N TRP A 70 7.18 -9.77 6.47
CA TRP A 70 8.17 -9.40 7.47
C TRP A 70 9.07 -10.60 7.81
N GLY A 71 8.51 -11.78 8.07
CA GLY A 71 9.30 -13.00 8.31
C GLY A 71 10.27 -13.31 7.17
N GLN A 72 9.81 -13.23 5.92
CA GLN A 72 10.65 -13.41 4.73
C GLN A 72 11.76 -12.35 4.66
N ALA A 73 11.44 -11.07 4.91
CA ALA A 73 12.41 -9.99 4.92
C ALA A 73 13.54 -10.25 5.94
N MET A 74 13.19 -10.72 7.14
CA MET A 74 14.17 -11.10 8.17
C MET A 74 15.04 -12.29 7.74
N LEU A 75 14.43 -13.33 7.16
CA LEU A 75 15.16 -14.53 6.72
C LEU A 75 16.10 -14.25 5.53
N THR A 76 15.75 -13.31 4.67
CA THR A 76 16.50 -12.98 3.45
C THR A 76 17.41 -11.77 3.58
N GLY A 77 17.40 -11.08 4.73
CA GLY A 77 18.18 -9.86 4.96
C GLY A 77 17.70 -8.64 4.17
N VAL A 78 16.49 -8.67 3.60
CA VAL A 78 15.91 -7.54 2.86
C VAL A 78 15.35 -6.53 3.85
N GLU A 79 15.94 -5.34 3.92
CA GLU A 79 15.49 -4.26 4.83
C GLU A 79 14.17 -3.61 4.33
N PRO A 80 13.06 -3.68 5.10
CA PRO A 80 11.79 -3.06 4.74
C PRO A 80 11.74 -1.55 4.97
N ARG A 81 12.61 -0.99 5.81
CA ARG A 81 12.62 0.45 6.10
C ARG A 81 12.79 1.26 4.82
N GLY A 82 11.96 2.31 4.68
CA GLY A 82 12.01 3.20 3.52
C GLY A 82 11.41 2.62 2.23
N ARG A 83 10.84 1.41 2.27
CA ARG A 83 10.24 0.75 1.11
C ARG A 83 8.75 1.07 0.94
N ILE A 84 8.12 0.42 -0.03
CA ILE A 84 6.68 0.52 -0.32
C ILE A 84 6.05 -0.85 -0.06
N ILE A 85 4.89 -0.87 0.60
CA ILE A 85 4.03 -2.07 0.63
C ILE A 85 2.82 -1.85 -0.27
N VAL A 86 2.58 -2.80 -1.17
CA VAL A 86 1.31 -2.92 -1.91
C VAL A 86 0.56 -4.15 -1.42
N THR A 87 -0.76 -4.04 -1.24
CA THR A 87 -1.59 -5.15 -0.75
C THR A 87 -2.93 -5.23 -1.46
N THR A 88 -3.48 -6.44 -1.53
CA THR A 88 -4.81 -6.72 -2.08
C THR A 88 -5.93 -6.49 -1.06
N GLY A 89 -5.62 -6.57 0.25
CA GLY A 89 -6.59 -6.50 1.34
C GLY A 89 -6.91 -5.08 1.78
N ARG A 90 -8.00 -4.92 2.53
CA ARG A 90 -8.33 -3.64 3.21
C ARG A 90 -7.25 -3.26 4.21
N ILE A 91 -6.98 -1.96 4.32
CA ILE A 91 -6.02 -1.43 5.28
C ILE A 91 -6.78 -1.10 6.58
N SER A 92 -6.74 -2.02 7.54
CA SER A 92 -7.17 -1.77 8.92
C SER A 92 -6.08 -1.02 9.70
N SER A 93 -6.39 -0.57 10.91
CA SER A 93 -5.40 0.00 11.82
C SER A 93 -4.30 -0.99 12.19
N GLU A 94 -4.62 -2.28 12.26
CA GLU A 94 -3.64 -3.35 12.53
C GLU A 94 -2.71 -3.57 11.33
N MET A 95 -3.26 -3.60 10.10
CA MET A 95 -2.47 -3.67 8.87
C MET A 95 -1.50 -2.49 8.77
N LEU A 96 -2.00 -1.28 9.00
CA LEU A 96 -1.17 -0.08 9.03
C LEU A 96 -0.10 -0.15 10.12
N GLY A 97 -0.46 -0.58 11.33
CA GLY A 97 0.48 -0.72 12.45
C GLY A 97 1.60 -1.71 12.16
N LYS A 98 1.32 -2.82 11.45
CA LYS A 98 2.36 -3.75 11.01
C LYS A 98 3.32 -3.09 10.02
N ALA A 99 2.80 -2.41 9.00
CA ALA A 99 3.66 -1.67 8.06
C ALA A 99 4.48 -0.56 8.74
N ALA A 100 3.90 0.15 9.72
CA ALA A 100 4.59 1.15 10.51
C ALA A 100 5.75 0.54 11.31
N LYS A 101 5.52 -0.60 11.96
CA LYS A 101 6.56 -1.33 12.70
C LYS A 101 7.69 -1.85 11.79
N MET A 102 7.37 -2.18 10.54
CA MET A 102 8.36 -2.51 9.50
C MET A 102 9.16 -1.28 9.03
N GLY A 103 8.82 -0.06 9.47
CA GLY A 103 9.51 1.16 9.04
C GLY A 103 9.18 1.59 7.61
N VAL A 104 8.07 1.10 7.05
CA VAL A 104 7.65 1.37 5.68
C VAL A 104 6.91 2.71 5.63
N PRO A 105 7.37 3.72 4.87
CA PRO A 105 6.71 5.02 4.77
C PRO A 105 5.43 5.02 3.92
N VAL A 106 5.24 4.04 3.02
CA VAL A 106 4.11 3.99 2.08
C VAL A 106 3.41 2.64 2.11
N ILE A 107 2.11 2.63 2.38
CA ILE A 107 1.25 1.46 2.19
C ILE A 107 0.10 1.77 1.23
N ALA A 108 -0.10 0.89 0.26
CA ALA A 108 -1.09 1.06 -0.79
C ALA A 108 -1.97 -0.17 -0.97
N SER A 109 -3.26 0.04 -1.23
CA SER A 109 -4.21 -1.06 -1.46
C SER A 109 -5.12 -0.88 -2.68
N ARG A 110 -5.55 -2.01 -3.23
CA ARG A 110 -6.63 -2.11 -4.23
C ARG A 110 -8.00 -1.67 -3.69
N THR A 111 -8.19 -1.74 -2.38
CA THR A 111 -9.48 -1.59 -1.69
C THR A 111 -9.39 -0.59 -0.53
N SER A 112 -10.45 -0.49 0.27
CA SER A 112 -10.66 0.61 1.20
C SER A 112 -9.73 0.58 2.42
N PRO A 113 -9.33 1.76 2.93
CA PRO A 113 -8.85 1.89 4.30
C PRO A 113 -10.04 1.95 5.28
N THR A 114 -9.74 1.95 6.58
CA THR A 114 -10.69 2.30 7.65
C THR A 114 -10.51 3.75 8.09
N SER A 115 -11.54 4.38 8.67
CA SER A 115 -11.40 5.74 9.25
C SER A 115 -10.27 5.82 10.27
N ARG A 116 -10.16 4.81 11.13
CA ARG A 116 -9.09 4.71 12.14
C ARG A 116 -7.70 4.56 11.51
N SER A 117 -7.53 3.77 10.45
CA SER A 117 -6.23 3.71 9.74
C SER A 117 -5.88 5.03 9.06
N VAL A 118 -6.87 5.77 8.55
CA VAL A 118 -6.59 7.11 7.97
C VAL A 118 -6.08 8.07 9.06
N ALA A 119 -6.75 8.12 10.21
CA ALA A 119 -6.32 8.95 11.34
C ALA A 119 -4.90 8.60 11.81
N LEU A 120 -4.60 7.30 11.97
CA LEU A 120 -3.27 6.84 12.37
C LEU A 120 -2.20 7.13 11.32
N ALA A 121 -2.50 6.98 10.03
CA ALA A 121 -1.53 7.26 8.97
C ALA A 121 -1.08 8.73 9.01
N ARG A 122 -2.02 9.65 9.25
CA ARG A 122 -1.72 11.08 9.44
C ARG A 122 -0.86 11.32 10.68
N GLN A 123 -1.22 10.70 11.80
CA GLN A 123 -0.48 10.82 13.06
C GLN A 123 0.95 10.27 12.95
N TRP A 124 1.15 9.22 12.17
CA TRP A 124 2.45 8.56 12.00
C TRP A 124 3.21 9.02 10.76
N HIS A 125 2.73 10.07 10.07
CA HIS A 125 3.34 10.62 8.85
C HIS A 125 3.59 9.57 7.75
N MET A 126 2.71 8.57 7.69
CA MET A 126 2.73 7.52 6.67
C MET A 126 1.87 7.91 5.48
N THR A 127 2.32 7.56 4.28
CA THR A 127 1.52 7.69 3.08
C THR A 127 0.57 6.50 2.95
N LEU A 128 -0.73 6.79 2.91
CA LEU A 128 -1.79 5.79 2.79
C LEU A 128 -2.53 5.96 1.47
N VAL A 129 -2.35 4.98 0.58
CA VAL A 129 -2.98 4.95 -0.74
C VAL A 129 -4.03 3.84 -0.80
N ALA A 130 -5.15 4.10 -1.46
CA ALA A 130 -6.21 3.11 -1.65
C ALA A 130 -6.87 3.24 -3.02
N TYR A 131 -7.68 2.24 -3.36
CA TYR A 131 -8.41 2.16 -4.63
C TYR A 131 -7.48 2.22 -5.87
N ILE A 132 -6.32 1.55 -5.81
CA ILE A 132 -5.42 1.44 -6.97
C ILE A 132 -6.16 0.87 -8.19
N ARG A 133 -6.00 1.51 -9.35
CA ARG A 133 -6.49 1.11 -10.68
C ARG A 133 -5.43 1.48 -11.72
N ARG A 134 -5.56 0.97 -12.95
CA ARG A 134 -4.65 1.30 -14.06
C ARG A 134 -4.56 2.81 -14.31
N GLY A 135 -5.66 3.54 -14.12
CA GLY A 135 -5.74 4.98 -14.35
C GLY A 135 -5.51 5.88 -13.13
N GLY A 136 -5.15 5.32 -11.96
CA GLY A 136 -4.91 6.13 -10.77
C GLY A 136 -5.24 5.46 -9.44
N PHE A 137 -5.25 6.26 -8.38
CA PHE A 137 -5.57 5.85 -7.01
C PHE A 137 -6.03 7.04 -6.18
N ARG A 138 -6.33 6.82 -4.90
CA ARG A 138 -6.69 7.85 -3.93
C ARG A 138 -5.68 7.89 -2.79
N VAL A 139 -5.22 9.08 -2.45
CA VAL A 139 -4.37 9.33 -1.27
C VAL A 139 -5.27 9.74 -0.11
N TYR A 140 -5.07 9.13 1.05
CA TYR A 140 -5.82 9.41 2.27
C TYR A 140 -4.98 10.13 3.34
N ALA A 141 -3.66 10.00 3.26
CA ALA A 141 -2.67 10.66 4.10
C ALA A 141 -1.30 10.64 3.41
N GLY A 142 -0.43 11.59 3.76
CA GLY A 142 0.97 11.61 3.38
C GLY A 142 1.20 11.99 1.91
N GLU A 143 0.33 12.83 1.34
CA GLU A 143 0.40 13.31 -0.04
C GLU A 143 1.70 14.07 -0.34
N GLU A 144 2.30 14.73 0.65
CA GLU A 144 3.55 15.48 0.52
C GLU A 144 4.73 14.61 0.08
N ARG A 145 4.68 13.30 0.35
CA ARG A 145 5.69 12.33 -0.11
C ARG A 145 5.55 11.97 -1.59
N LEU A 146 4.40 12.25 -2.18
CA LEU A 146 4.07 11.96 -3.58
C LEU A 146 4.10 13.22 -4.45
N MET A 147 4.27 14.40 -3.87
CA MET A 147 4.44 15.65 -4.60
C MET A 147 5.91 15.83 -4.94
N SER A 148 6.21 16.14 -6.21
CA SER A 148 7.52 16.68 -6.58
C SER A 148 7.70 18.02 -5.86
N LYS A 149 8.89 18.29 -5.32
CA LYS A 149 9.29 19.67 -5.06
C LYS A 149 9.83 20.21 -6.38
N ASP A 150 9.12 21.16 -6.97
CA ASP A 150 9.67 22.04 -8.00
C ASP A 150 10.97 22.71 -7.50
#